data_AF-H2CBK5-F1
#
_entry.id   AF-H2CBK5-F1
#
_cell.length_a   1.000
_cell.length_b   1.000
_cell.length_c   1.000
_cell.angle_alpha   90.00
_cell.angle_beta   90.00
_cell.angle_gamma   90.00
#
_symmetry.space_group_name_H-M   'P 1'
#
loop_
_entity.id
_entity.type
_entity.pdbx_description
1 polymer ?
#
loop_
_entity_poly.entity_id
_entity_poly.type
_entity_poly.pdbx_seq_one_letter_code
_entity_poly.pdbx_strand_id
1 'polypeptide(L)'
;MKLHLQRSIARRAFSALFTALISASPIVGIALAMLTPSAARLHAAPRSQSADDVFKKWKAWQYVYGDQRMDQVVFADQPLKILADEFPPEMRSRAGFLGLKAEDFAVSAADQKRRSDAELRFKAAMKVIVQELSDDMPAFVARLEKSGFSSQEINTAEKDGGASKLGALYRKALIVPLDVAGQDSEDRLFGMANRMFEYAFGSKHGARFQQFLNSPEKYPVARLFYANIWYRLSGNGWRIWHKDVLSALREESKRGREVVYIAGGTDFYHLIKAGVYRIRIIDPIFPSQTKYYSEGWQYLIDCSAGDEIRFAEEKLTLRRGACKKLGSFTTDELSDGEKHTIPGVIVEWKIIDDKGKAIGSVIYERRFATQKDFSVKKDQVLLISFNELAYVTDAGPAGWGMDAEKWPSDIKLYVKQLRRSIGKTECVNMKKAAKAPFSFIRLGTSID
;
A
#
# COMPACT_ATOMS: atom_id res chain seq x y z
N MET A 1 -15.73 34.34 -29.97
CA MET A 1 -16.39 35.48 -29.29
C MET A 1 -17.47 34.93 -28.38
N LYS A 2 -17.38 35.19 -27.07
CA LYS A 2 -18.34 34.86 -26.00
C LYS A 2 -18.75 33.39 -25.82
N LEU A 3 -17.95 32.67 -25.02
CA LEU A 3 -18.40 31.76 -23.95
C LEU A 3 -17.18 31.40 -23.09
N HIS A 4 -16.57 32.44 -22.55
CA HIS A 4 -15.36 32.40 -21.71
C HIS A 4 -15.61 33.28 -20.49
N LEU A 5 -16.62 32.94 -19.68
CA LEU A 5 -16.85 33.56 -18.37
C LEU A 5 -17.94 32.79 -17.60
N GLN A 6 -17.61 31.64 -16.99
CA GLN A 6 -18.39 31.10 -15.84
C GLN A 6 -17.83 29.85 -15.13
N ARG A 7 -16.52 29.57 -15.18
CA ARG A 7 -15.90 28.54 -14.32
C ARG A 7 -14.53 28.95 -13.76
N SER A 8 -14.41 30.19 -13.27
CA SER A 8 -13.21 30.70 -12.58
C SER A 8 -13.46 31.22 -11.16
N ILE A 9 -14.57 30.83 -10.51
CA ILE A 9 -14.88 31.23 -9.13
C ILE A 9 -15.37 29.99 -8.37
N ALA A 10 -14.46 29.05 -8.09
CA ALA A 10 -14.66 27.96 -7.13
C ALA A 10 -13.33 27.37 -6.61
N ARG A 11 -12.22 28.12 -6.69
CA ARG A 11 -10.88 27.66 -6.26
C ARG A 11 -10.07 28.67 -5.42
N ARG A 12 -10.72 29.69 -4.87
CA ARG A 12 -10.10 30.61 -3.90
C ARG A 12 -11.10 30.97 -2.81
N ALA A 13 -11.31 30.03 -1.91
CA ALA A 13 -11.90 30.25 -0.61
C ALA A 13 -11.54 29.06 0.27
N PHE A 14 -10.28 28.94 0.69
CA PHE A 14 -9.88 28.14 1.85
C PHE A 14 -8.42 28.43 2.20
N SER A 15 -8.16 29.59 2.80
CA SER A 15 -7.21 29.76 3.93
C SER A 15 -7.06 31.25 4.26
N ALA A 16 -7.23 31.56 5.55
CA ALA A 16 -6.79 32.75 6.27
C ALA A 16 -7.48 34.11 5.99
N LEU A 17 -8.57 34.39 6.71
CA LEU A 17 -8.65 35.57 7.59
C LEU A 17 -9.84 35.43 8.55
N PHE A 18 -9.60 35.01 9.79
CA PHE A 18 -10.43 35.40 10.93
C PHE A 18 -9.62 35.24 12.22
N THR A 19 -8.91 36.32 12.58
CA THR A 19 -8.49 36.58 13.96
C THR A 19 -8.60 38.08 14.22
N ALA A 20 -9.59 38.48 15.02
CA ALA A 20 -9.58 39.63 15.94
C ALA A 20 -10.96 39.66 16.64
N LEU A 21 -11.07 39.14 17.87
CA LEU A 21 -10.99 39.92 19.12
C LEU A 21 -12.08 40.99 19.25
N ILE A 22 -13.11 40.70 20.05
CA ILE A 22 -13.74 41.70 20.89
C ILE A 22 -13.26 41.45 22.33
N SER A 23 -12.61 42.48 22.84
CA SER A 23 -12.22 42.77 24.20
C SER A 23 -13.33 42.57 25.23
N ALA A 24 -12.99 42.00 26.39
CA ALA A 24 -13.13 42.66 27.70
C ALA A 24 -12.87 41.64 28.82
N SER A 25 -11.74 41.81 29.52
CA SER A 25 -11.69 41.50 30.95
C SER A 25 -12.17 42.73 31.72
N PRO A 26 -12.83 42.52 32.86
CA PRO A 26 -12.44 43.25 34.05
C PRO A 26 -11.94 42.29 35.13
N ILE A 27 -10.97 42.83 35.86
CA ILE A 27 -10.33 42.36 37.08
C ILE A 27 -11.38 42.22 38.21
N VAL A 28 -10.94 41.59 39.32
CA VAL A 28 -11.60 41.32 40.62
C VAL A 28 -12.20 39.92 40.63
N GLY A 29 -11.76 38.96 41.46
CA GLY A 29 -11.01 38.98 42.70
C GLY A 29 -11.68 37.96 43.62
N ILE A 30 -10.91 37.04 44.22
CA ILE A 30 -11.10 36.46 45.56
C ILE A 30 -10.06 35.36 45.75
N ALA A 31 -9.45 35.43 46.92
CA ALA A 31 -8.34 34.64 47.40
C ALA A 31 -8.78 33.25 47.92
N LEU A 32 -7.75 32.44 48.15
CA LEU A 32 -7.62 31.53 49.29
C LEU A 32 -8.53 30.28 49.32
N ALA A 33 -7.92 29.13 49.02
CA ALA A 33 -8.01 27.96 49.89
C ALA A 33 -6.89 26.98 49.53
N MET A 34 -5.77 27.07 50.27
CA MET A 34 -4.90 25.93 50.49
C MET A 34 -5.71 24.87 51.24
N LEU A 35 -6.09 23.79 50.58
CA LEU A 35 -6.34 22.50 51.21
C LEU A 35 -6.04 21.41 50.18
N THR A 36 -4.89 20.75 50.35
CA THR A 36 -4.76 19.36 49.91
C THR A 36 -5.81 18.54 50.66
N PRO A 37 -6.56 17.71 49.95
CA PRO A 37 -6.51 16.30 50.30
C PRO A 37 -6.42 15.41 49.06
N SER A 38 -5.48 14.46 49.12
CA SER A 38 -5.55 13.13 48.51
C SER A 38 -6.32 13.05 47.18
N ALA A 39 -5.63 13.28 46.07
CA ALA A 39 -6.13 12.87 44.76
C ALA A 39 -6.05 11.34 44.66
N ALA A 40 -7.02 10.65 45.26
CA ALA A 40 -7.54 9.43 44.69
C ALA A 40 -7.85 9.76 43.23
N ARG A 41 -7.02 9.27 42.30
CA ARG A 41 -7.32 9.37 40.87
C ARG A 41 -8.67 8.70 40.69
N LEU A 42 -9.71 9.51 40.47
CA LEU A 42 -10.93 9.07 39.82
C LEU A 42 -10.50 8.50 38.47
N HIS A 43 -10.16 7.22 38.45
CA HIS A 43 -10.06 6.47 37.23
C HIS A 43 -11.45 6.51 36.64
N ALA A 44 -11.62 7.26 35.54
CA ALA A 44 -12.86 7.25 34.77
C ALA A 44 -13.29 5.79 34.57
N ALA A 45 -14.58 5.52 34.75
CA ALA A 45 -15.11 4.17 34.59
C ALA A 45 -14.66 3.58 33.25
N PRO A 46 -14.32 2.28 33.19
CA PRO A 46 -13.94 1.63 31.95
C PRO A 46 -14.96 1.91 30.85
N ARG A 47 -14.49 2.41 29.70
CA ARG A 47 -15.33 2.64 28.54
C ARG A 47 -15.44 1.35 27.74
N SER A 48 -16.59 1.10 27.15
CA SER A 48 -16.80 -0.01 26.22
C SER A 48 -17.19 0.55 24.85
N GLN A 49 -16.47 0.16 23.80
CA GLN A 49 -16.77 0.53 22.42
C GLN A 49 -16.99 -0.73 21.57
N SER A 50 -17.75 -0.59 20.47
CA SER A 50 -17.81 -1.66 19.48
C SER A 50 -16.58 -1.64 18.57
N ALA A 51 -16.23 -2.77 17.99
CA ALA A 51 -15.20 -2.82 16.94
C ALA A 51 -15.59 -1.94 15.73
N ASP A 52 -16.89 -1.80 15.45
CA ASP A 52 -17.39 -0.95 14.39
C ASP A 52 -17.13 0.54 14.66
N ASP A 53 -17.18 0.99 15.93
CA ASP A 53 -16.85 2.38 16.29
C ASP A 53 -15.34 2.63 16.18
N VAL A 54 -14.52 1.68 16.63
CA VAL A 54 -13.06 1.83 16.67
C VAL A 54 -12.43 1.71 15.29
N PHE A 55 -13.00 0.86 14.42
CA PHE A 55 -12.44 0.45 13.13
C PHE A 55 -13.34 0.75 11.93
N LYS A 56 -14.31 1.67 12.06
CA LYS A 56 -15.26 2.03 10.99
C LYS A 56 -14.59 2.25 9.65
N LYS A 57 -13.52 3.05 9.59
CA LYS A 57 -12.76 3.31 8.37
C LYS A 57 -12.13 2.05 7.80
N TRP A 58 -11.55 1.20 8.64
CA TRP A 58 -10.94 -0.05 8.18
C TRP A 58 -11.96 -1.00 7.59
N LYS A 59 -13.11 -1.15 8.25
CA LYS A 59 -14.23 -1.95 7.74
C LYS A 59 -14.75 -1.43 6.40
N ALA A 60 -14.76 -0.11 6.19
CA ALA A 60 -15.26 0.51 4.96
C ALA A 60 -14.25 0.54 3.81
N TRP A 61 -12.96 0.70 4.11
CA TRP A 61 -11.95 1.00 3.09
C TRP A 61 -11.05 -0.18 2.75
N GLN A 62 -10.96 -1.18 3.62
CA GLN A 62 -10.08 -2.32 3.41
C GLN A 62 -10.80 -3.48 2.73
N TYR A 63 -10.03 -4.20 1.92
CA TYR A 63 -10.52 -5.36 1.16
C TYR A 63 -9.59 -6.55 1.38
N VAL A 64 -10.14 -7.76 1.24
CA VAL A 64 -9.36 -8.99 1.27
C VAL A 64 -9.49 -9.65 -0.10
N TYR A 65 -8.36 -9.70 -0.81
CA TYR A 65 -8.26 -10.21 -2.18
C TYR A 65 -7.46 -11.49 -2.23
N GLY A 66 -7.79 -12.35 -3.19
CA GLY A 66 -7.14 -13.64 -3.39
C GLY A 66 -6.09 -13.55 -4.48
N ASP A 67 -5.40 -14.68 -4.71
CA ASP A 67 -4.56 -14.81 -5.89
C ASP A 67 -5.41 -15.14 -7.13
N GLN A 68 -6.14 -14.16 -7.66
CA GLN A 68 -6.93 -14.37 -8.87
C GLN A 68 -6.03 -14.42 -10.10
N ARG A 69 -6.18 -15.50 -10.85
CA ARG A 69 -5.55 -15.65 -12.16
C ARG A 69 -6.37 -14.91 -13.22
N MET A 70 -5.68 -14.44 -14.25
CA MET A 70 -6.35 -14.05 -15.48
C MET A 70 -6.68 -15.33 -16.27
N ASP A 71 -7.87 -15.39 -16.84
CA ASP A 71 -8.46 -16.62 -17.36
C ASP A 71 -9.10 -16.41 -18.75
N GLN A 72 -10.22 -17.09 -19.03
CA GLN A 72 -10.90 -17.02 -20.32
C GLN A 72 -11.27 -15.58 -20.69
N VAL A 73 -10.66 -15.09 -21.78
CA VAL A 73 -10.98 -13.77 -22.33
C VAL A 73 -12.40 -13.72 -22.89
N VAL A 74 -13.13 -12.69 -22.48
CA VAL A 74 -14.44 -12.33 -23.02
C VAL A 74 -14.29 -10.93 -23.58
N PHE A 75 -14.23 -10.83 -24.90
CA PHE A 75 -14.01 -9.53 -25.54
C PHE A 75 -15.25 -8.67 -25.52
N ALA A 76 -15.08 -7.39 -25.24
CA ALA A 76 -16.11 -6.37 -25.40
C ALA A 76 -16.58 -6.29 -26.87
N ASP A 77 -17.79 -5.75 -27.06
CA ASP A 77 -18.29 -5.43 -28.39
C ASP A 77 -17.42 -4.34 -29.04
N GLN A 78 -17.05 -4.55 -30.32
CA GLN A 78 -16.20 -3.63 -31.07
C GLN A 78 -14.85 -3.30 -30.39
N PRO A 79 -14.02 -4.31 -30.05
CA PRO A 79 -12.82 -4.14 -29.22
C PRO A 79 -11.81 -3.14 -29.80
N LEU A 80 -11.62 -3.11 -31.13
CA LEU A 80 -10.73 -2.13 -31.76
C LEU A 80 -11.22 -0.68 -31.63
N LYS A 81 -12.53 -0.46 -31.58
CA LYS A 81 -13.07 0.89 -31.41
C LYS A 81 -12.74 1.39 -30.00
N ILE A 82 -13.00 0.56 -28.99
CA ILE A 82 -12.69 0.89 -27.59
C ILE A 82 -11.19 1.16 -27.44
N LEU A 83 -10.33 0.30 -28.03
CA LEU A 83 -8.88 0.54 -28.04
C LEU A 83 -8.51 1.87 -28.75
N ALA A 84 -9.13 2.19 -29.89
CA ALA A 84 -8.88 3.44 -30.59
C ALA A 84 -9.31 4.68 -29.80
N ASP A 85 -10.35 4.56 -28.97
CA ASP A 85 -10.88 5.66 -28.15
C ASP A 85 -10.10 5.83 -26.83
N GLU A 86 -9.66 4.72 -26.21
CA GLU A 86 -9.13 4.73 -24.84
C GLU A 86 -7.63 4.43 -24.72
N PHE A 87 -7.04 3.71 -25.68
CA PHE A 87 -5.62 3.38 -25.62
C PHE A 87 -4.78 4.65 -25.84
N PRO A 88 -3.80 4.92 -24.96
CA PRO A 88 -3.09 6.20 -24.99
C PRO A 88 -2.42 6.46 -26.35
N PRO A 89 -2.68 7.62 -26.99
CA PRO A 89 -2.11 7.97 -28.28
C PRO A 89 -0.58 7.84 -28.33
N GLU A 90 0.10 8.24 -27.27
CA GLU A 90 1.57 8.18 -27.14
C GLU A 90 2.12 6.75 -27.10
N MET A 91 1.27 5.75 -26.84
CA MET A 91 1.64 4.34 -26.77
C MET A 91 1.29 3.56 -28.05
N ARG A 92 0.55 4.14 -29.00
CA ARG A 92 0.05 3.41 -30.19
C ARG A 92 1.18 2.89 -31.09
N SER A 93 2.28 3.63 -31.20
CA SER A 93 3.47 3.18 -31.93
C SER A 93 4.19 2.00 -31.27
N ARG A 94 3.85 1.67 -30.03
CA ARG A 94 4.45 0.61 -29.20
C ARG A 94 3.49 -0.55 -28.95
N ALA A 95 2.33 -0.53 -29.59
CA ALA A 95 1.27 -1.53 -29.42
C ALA A 95 1.57 -2.89 -30.09
N GLY A 96 2.78 -3.09 -30.61
CA GLY A 96 3.19 -4.35 -31.26
C GLY A 96 3.00 -5.58 -30.38
N PHE A 97 3.13 -5.45 -29.06
CA PHE A 97 2.92 -6.57 -28.13
C PHE A 97 1.47 -7.08 -28.16
N LEU A 98 0.52 -6.19 -28.48
CA LEU A 98 -0.90 -6.48 -28.69
C LEU A 98 -1.21 -7.02 -30.09
N GLY A 99 -0.20 -7.28 -30.94
CA GLY A 99 -0.41 -7.67 -32.33
C GLY A 99 -0.92 -6.55 -33.24
N LEU A 100 -0.79 -5.30 -32.78
CA LEU A 100 -1.31 -4.10 -33.46
C LEU A 100 -0.17 -3.20 -33.94
N LYS A 101 -0.45 -2.46 -35.01
CA LYS A 101 0.38 -1.36 -35.51
C LYS A 101 -0.27 -0.01 -35.20
N ALA A 102 0.50 1.08 -35.28
CA ALA A 102 -0.02 2.42 -34.99
C ALA A 102 -1.22 2.79 -35.88
N GLU A 103 -1.15 2.39 -37.16
CA GLU A 103 -2.17 2.62 -38.15
C GLU A 103 -3.45 1.79 -37.95
N ASP A 104 -3.41 0.71 -37.15
CA ASP A 104 -4.59 -0.08 -36.81
C ASP A 104 -5.59 0.70 -35.93
N PHE A 105 -5.11 1.73 -35.21
CA PHE A 105 -5.95 2.61 -34.38
C PHE A 105 -6.65 3.74 -35.16
N ALA A 106 -6.31 3.91 -36.44
CA ALA A 106 -6.85 4.97 -37.31
C ALA A 106 -7.69 4.41 -38.48
N VAL A 107 -7.98 3.10 -38.46
CA VAL A 107 -8.74 2.46 -39.54
C VAL A 107 -10.17 3.00 -39.54
N SER A 108 -10.59 3.58 -40.66
CA SER A 108 -11.93 4.12 -40.82
C SER A 108 -12.98 3.00 -40.81
N ALA A 109 -14.23 3.36 -40.46
CA ALA A 109 -15.34 2.41 -40.53
C ALA A 109 -15.60 1.86 -41.95
N ALA A 110 -15.09 2.53 -42.99
CA ALA A 110 -15.24 2.11 -44.37
C ALA A 110 -14.27 0.98 -44.79
N ASP A 111 -13.13 0.83 -44.10
CA ASP A 111 -12.15 -0.25 -44.39
C ASP A 111 -12.39 -1.46 -43.46
N GLN A 112 -13.55 -2.10 -43.65
CA GLN A 112 -14.05 -3.18 -42.80
C GLN A 112 -13.10 -4.39 -42.78
N LYS A 113 -12.42 -4.70 -43.90
CA LYS A 113 -11.50 -5.82 -44.00
C LYS A 113 -10.28 -5.60 -43.11
N ARG A 114 -9.61 -4.46 -43.25
CA ARG A 114 -8.43 -4.13 -42.44
C ARG A 114 -8.74 -4.08 -40.95
N ARG A 115 -9.91 -3.54 -40.58
CA ARG A 115 -10.40 -3.53 -39.21
C ARG A 115 -10.59 -4.95 -38.68
N SER A 116 -11.22 -5.83 -39.46
CA SER A 116 -11.43 -7.23 -39.07
C SER A 116 -10.11 -7.97 -38.88
N ASP A 117 -9.13 -7.77 -39.77
CA ASP A 117 -7.81 -8.40 -39.66
C ASP A 117 -7.05 -7.93 -38.42
N ALA A 118 -7.08 -6.63 -38.10
CA ALA A 118 -6.47 -6.08 -36.88
C ALA A 118 -7.14 -6.62 -35.61
N GLU A 119 -8.46 -6.79 -35.63
CA GLU A 119 -9.21 -7.31 -34.50
C GLU A 119 -8.86 -8.78 -34.23
N LEU A 120 -8.71 -9.59 -35.28
CA LEU A 120 -8.28 -10.99 -35.17
C LEU A 120 -6.87 -11.10 -34.55
N ARG A 121 -5.92 -10.25 -34.99
CA ARG A 121 -4.56 -10.23 -34.41
C ARG A 121 -4.57 -9.83 -32.94
N PHE A 122 -5.34 -8.79 -32.59
CA PHE A 122 -5.48 -8.35 -31.20
C PHE A 122 -6.07 -9.45 -30.31
N LYS A 123 -7.19 -10.06 -30.73
CA LYS A 123 -7.83 -11.14 -29.98
C LYS A 123 -6.90 -12.33 -29.79
N ALA A 124 -6.12 -12.69 -30.82
CA ALA A 124 -5.13 -13.75 -30.73
C ALA A 124 -4.00 -13.39 -29.74
N ALA A 125 -3.47 -12.17 -29.81
CA ALA A 125 -2.44 -11.71 -28.89
C ALA A 125 -2.92 -11.70 -27.43
N MET A 126 -4.12 -11.18 -27.17
CA MET A 126 -4.67 -11.09 -25.81
C MET A 126 -4.91 -12.43 -25.15
N LYS A 127 -5.34 -13.46 -25.90
CA LYS A 127 -5.44 -14.83 -25.38
C LYS A 127 -4.12 -15.31 -24.79
N VAL A 128 -3.01 -14.94 -25.42
CA VAL A 128 -1.67 -15.32 -24.96
C VAL A 128 -1.19 -14.41 -23.83
N ILE A 129 -1.36 -13.09 -23.96
CA ILE A 129 -0.93 -12.10 -22.95
C ILE A 129 -1.57 -12.39 -21.58
N VAL A 130 -2.86 -12.73 -21.56
CA VAL A 130 -3.57 -13.07 -20.32
C VAL A 130 -2.96 -14.29 -19.63
N GLN A 131 -2.59 -15.32 -20.40
CA GLN A 131 -1.88 -16.49 -19.86
C GLN A 131 -0.47 -16.14 -19.38
N GLU A 132 0.29 -15.36 -20.15
CA GLU A 132 1.65 -14.93 -19.77
C GLU A 132 1.63 -14.07 -18.49
N LEU A 133 0.71 -13.12 -18.36
CA LEU A 133 0.55 -12.30 -17.16
C LEU A 133 0.11 -13.11 -15.94
N SER A 134 -0.61 -14.22 -16.15
CA SER A 134 -1.05 -15.14 -15.09
C SER A 134 0.03 -16.14 -14.68
N ASP A 135 0.79 -16.71 -15.60
CA ASP A 135 1.58 -17.90 -15.31
C ASP A 135 3.02 -17.87 -15.86
N ASP A 136 3.33 -16.96 -16.79
CA ASP A 136 4.65 -16.87 -17.44
C ASP A 136 5.10 -15.42 -17.67
N MET A 137 5.37 -14.72 -16.57
CA MET A 137 5.87 -13.34 -16.61
C MET A 137 7.17 -13.19 -17.46
N PRO A 138 8.12 -14.15 -17.46
CA PRO A 138 9.24 -14.15 -18.41
C PRO A 138 8.81 -14.11 -19.89
N ALA A 139 7.80 -14.90 -20.30
CA ALA A 139 7.29 -14.86 -21.67
C ALA A 139 6.64 -13.50 -22.00
N PHE A 140 5.88 -12.92 -21.07
CA PHE A 140 5.34 -11.56 -21.25
C PHE A 140 6.45 -10.52 -21.45
N VAL A 141 7.52 -10.59 -20.66
CA VAL A 141 8.68 -9.70 -20.83
C VAL A 141 9.35 -9.91 -22.18
N ALA A 142 9.56 -11.16 -22.60
CA ALA A 142 10.15 -11.46 -23.91
C ALA A 142 9.28 -10.93 -25.06
N ARG A 143 7.95 -10.94 -24.91
CA ARG A 143 7.02 -10.33 -25.87
C ARG A 143 7.24 -8.82 -25.98
N LEU A 144 7.33 -8.10 -24.86
CA LEU A 144 7.60 -6.66 -24.85
C LEU A 144 8.93 -6.32 -25.53
N GLU A 145 9.99 -7.09 -25.23
CA GLU A 145 11.31 -6.88 -25.84
C GLU A 145 11.30 -7.08 -27.36
N LYS A 146 10.52 -8.06 -27.86
CA LYS A 146 10.41 -8.36 -29.30
C LYS A 146 9.49 -7.41 -30.07
N SER A 147 8.64 -6.64 -29.39
CA SER A 147 7.59 -5.86 -30.03
C SER A 147 7.92 -4.39 -30.28
N GLY A 148 9.15 -3.96 -30.00
CA GLY A 148 9.52 -2.54 -30.03
C GLY A 148 8.85 -1.72 -28.92
N PHE A 149 8.43 -2.35 -27.81
CA PHE A 149 7.81 -1.62 -26.69
C PHE A 149 8.78 -0.63 -26.03
N SER A 150 10.09 -0.89 -26.16
CA SER A 150 11.15 -0.19 -25.45
C SER A 150 12.29 0.16 -26.40
N SER A 151 12.83 1.37 -26.29
CA SER A 151 14.02 1.83 -27.01
C SER A 151 14.67 3.03 -26.32
N GLN A 152 15.87 3.41 -26.76
CA GLN A 152 16.55 4.61 -26.27
C GLN A 152 15.81 5.89 -26.67
N GLU A 153 15.25 5.94 -27.88
CA GLU A 153 14.49 7.07 -28.41
C GLU A 153 13.24 7.31 -27.57
N ILE A 154 12.52 6.22 -27.25
CA ILE A 154 11.37 6.24 -26.36
C ILE A 154 11.77 6.81 -24.99
N ASN A 155 12.85 6.28 -24.40
CA ASN A 155 13.29 6.73 -23.09
C ASN A 155 13.67 8.21 -23.08
N THR A 156 14.32 8.68 -24.15
CA THR A 156 14.71 10.08 -24.32
C THR A 156 13.47 10.99 -24.42
N ALA A 157 12.48 10.60 -25.22
CA ALA A 157 11.23 11.35 -25.37
C ALA A 157 10.41 11.45 -24.07
N GLU A 158 10.61 10.52 -23.14
CA GLU A 158 9.91 10.48 -21.85
C GLU A 158 10.71 11.08 -20.70
N LYS A 159 11.98 11.44 -20.91
CA LYS A 159 12.90 11.85 -19.82
C LYS A 159 12.34 13.01 -18.98
N ASP A 160 11.69 13.95 -19.63
CA ASP A 160 11.13 15.16 -19.00
C ASP A 160 9.64 14.99 -18.65
N GLY A 161 9.09 13.80 -18.86
CA GLY A 161 7.72 13.46 -18.46
C GLY A 161 7.62 13.28 -16.94
N GLY A 162 6.75 14.06 -16.28
CA GLY A 162 6.50 13.90 -14.85
C GLY A 162 6.04 12.48 -14.49
N ALA A 163 6.53 11.95 -13.36
CA ALA A 163 6.28 10.58 -12.92
C ALA A 163 4.78 10.25 -12.80
N SER A 164 3.94 11.20 -12.37
CA SER A 164 2.48 11.02 -12.28
C SER A 164 1.85 10.77 -13.65
N LYS A 165 2.21 11.57 -14.67
CA LYS A 165 1.70 11.44 -16.04
C LYS A 165 2.16 10.13 -16.67
N LEU A 166 3.45 9.83 -16.60
CA LEU A 166 4.01 8.59 -17.14
C LEU A 166 3.47 7.36 -16.40
N GLY A 167 3.31 7.44 -15.07
CA GLY A 167 2.69 6.38 -14.27
C GLY A 167 1.27 6.06 -14.75
N ALA A 168 0.44 7.07 -14.98
CA ALA A 168 -0.90 6.86 -15.53
C ALA A 168 -0.86 6.26 -16.94
N LEU A 169 0.05 6.74 -17.80
CA LEU A 169 0.23 6.27 -19.16
C LEU A 169 0.58 4.77 -19.21
N TYR A 170 1.59 4.34 -18.46
CA TYR A 170 2.03 2.94 -18.41
C TYR A 170 1.01 2.01 -17.75
N ARG A 171 0.21 2.49 -16.79
CA ARG A 171 -0.91 1.69 -16.27
C ARG A 171 -1.97 1.46 -17.35
N LYS A 172 -2.39 2.52 -18.05
CA LYS A 172 -3.39 2.41 -19.12
C LYS A 172 -2.94 1.51 -20.27
N ALA A 173 -1.64 1.46 -20.57
CA ALA A 173 -1.09 0.57 -21.58
C ALA A 173 -1.39 -0.93 -21.33
N LEU A 174 -1.66 -1.33 -20.07
CA LEU A 174 -2.11 -2.68 -19.74
C LEU A 174 -3.60 -2.75 -19.38
N ILE A 175 -4.12 -1.77 -18.63
CA ILE A 175 -5.51 -1.84 -18.13
C ILE A 175 -6.52 -1.79 -19.29
N VAL A 176 -6.34 -0.89 -20.26
CA VAL A 176 -7.28 -0.75 -21.38
C VAL A 176 -7.41 -2.04 -22.19
N PRO A 177 -6.33 -2.69 -22.66
CA PRO A 177 -6.48 -3.96 -23.37
C PRO A 177 -7.01 -5.11 -22.49
N LEU A 178 -6.74 -5.10 -21.18
CA LEU A 178 -7.31 -6.08 -20.26
C LEU A 178 -8.81 -5.88 -20.03
N ASP A 179 -9.28 -4.63 -19.94
CA ASP A 179 -10.70 -4.29 -19.85
C ASP A 179 -11.46 -4.74 -21.10
N VAL A 180 -10.92 -4.41 -22.28
CA VAL A 180 -11.44 -4.90 -23.57
C VAL A 180 -11.51 -6.43 -23.64
N ALA A 181 -10.67 -7.14 -22.90
CA ALA A 181 -10.65 -8.60 -22.82
C ALA A 181 -11.42 -9.20 -21.63
N GLY A 182 -12.09 -8.38 -20.81
CA GLY A 182 -12.89 -8.79 -19.65
C GLY A 182 -12.05 -9.23 -18.45
N GLN A 183 -10.85 -8.67 -18.27
CA GLN A 183 -9.83 -9.10 -17.31
C GLN A 183 -9.35 -7.98 -16.35
N ASP A 184 -10.05 -6.85 -16.28
CA ASP A 184 -9.65 -5.64 -15.53
C ASP A 184 -10.12 -5.60 -14.06
N SER A 185 -10.81 -6.62 -13.56
CA SER A 185 -11.26 -6.66 -12.17
C SER A 185 -10.10 -6.39 -11.19
N GLU A 186 -10.35 -5.61 -10.14
CA GLU A 186 -9.31 -5.19 -9.19
C GLU A 186 -8.55 -6.37 -8.55
N ASP A 187 -9.24 -7.48 -8.25
CA ASP A 187 -8.63 -8.69 -7.66
C ASP A 187 -7.63 -9.36 -8.64
N ARG A 188 -7.98 -9.46 -9.93
CA ARG A 188 -7.05 -9.95 -10.99
C ARG A 188 -5.87 -9.01 -11.19
N LEU A 189 -6.08 -7.70 -11.22
CA LEU A 189 -5.00 -6.72 -11.37
C LEU A 189 -4.08 -6.69 -10.14
N PHE A 190 -4.61 -6.98 -8.95
CA PHE A 190 -3.83 -7.18 -7.73
C PHE A 190 -2.97 -8.45 -7.80
N GLY A 191 -3.54 -9.57 -8.29
CA GLY A 191 -2.80 -10.80 -8.59
C GLY A 191 -1.71 -10.59 -9.63
N MET A 192 -1.97 -9.82 -10.69
CA MET A 192 -0.98 -9.45 -11.71
C MET A 192 0.21 -8.70 -11.10
N ALA A 193 -0.06 -7.69 -10.27
CA ALA A 193 0.98 -6.90 -9.64
C ALA A 193 1.85 -7.72 -8.67
N ASN A 194 1.26 -8.71 -7.99
CA ASN A 194 2.00 -9.71 -7.21
C ASN A 194 3.01 -10.48 -8.08
N ARG A 195 2.60 -10.96 -9.27
CA ARG A 195 3.50 -11.67 -10.20
C ARG A 195 4.57 -10.76 -10.78
N MET A 196 4.23 -9.50 -11.09
CA MET A 196 5.20 -8.49 -11.51
C MET A 196 6.25 -8.23 -10.43
N PHE A 197 5.82 -8.12 -9.15
CA PHE A 197 6.72 -7.99 -8.01
C PHE A 197 7.66 -9.19 -7.91
N GLU A 198 7.12 -10.41 -8.00
CA GLU A 198 7.93 -11.63 -7.92
C GLU A 198 8.94 -11.76 -9.05
N TYR A 199 8.59 -11.32 -10.26
CA TYR A 199 9.56 -11.25 -11.36
C TYR A 199 10.62 -10.18 -11.11
N ALA A 200 10.21 -8.99 -10.67
CA ALA A 200 11.08 -7.83 -10.50
C ALA A 200 12.08 -7.99 -9.35
N PHE A 201 11.66 -8.60 -8.24
CA PHE A 201 12.44 -8.65 -7.00
C PHE A 201 12.69 -10.07 -6.47
N GLY A 202 11.98 -11.08 -6.98
CA GLY A 202 12.15 -12.47 -6.58
C GLY A 202 13.54 -13.02 -6.88
N SER A 203 13.95 -14.03 -6.11
CA SER A 203 15.24 -14.71 -6.26
C SER A 203 15.53 -15.25 -7.67
N LYS A 204 14.50 -15.70 -8.41
CA LYS A 204 14.65 -16.32 -9.73
C LYS A 204 14.98 -15.33 -10.85
N HIS A 205 14.35 -14.14 -10.84
CA HIS A 205 14.39 -13.19 -11.97
C HIS A 205 14.86 -11.79 -11.58
N GLY A 206 15.07 -11.49 -10.29
CA GLY A 206 15.47 -10.17 -9.83
C GLY A 206 16.75 -9.64 -10.48
N ALA A 207 17.75 -10.51 -10.70
CA ALA A 207 18.98 -10.14 -11.41
C ALA A 207 18.72 -9.67 -12.85
N ARG A 208 17.78 -10.31 -13.57
CA ARG A 208 17.38 -9.89 -14.92
C ARG A 208 16.68 -8.55 -14.89
N PHE A 209 15.80 -8.32 -13.92
CA PHE A 209 15.13 -7.03 -13.79
C PHE A 209 16.10 -5.90 -13.40
N GLN A 210 17.13 -6.18 -12.60
CA GLN A 210 18.21 -5.21 -12.35
C GLN A 210 18.90 -4.77 -13.65
N GLN A 211 19.06 -5.65 -14.63
CA GLN A 211 19.59 -5.23 -15.94
C GLN A 211 18.68 -4.21 -16.63
N PHE A 212 17.36 -4.29 -16.45
CA PHE A 212 16.43 -3.29 -17.01
C PHE A 212 16.61 -1.93 -16.35
N LEU A 213 16.87 -1.91 -15.04
CA LEU A 213 17.07 -0.69 -14.27
C LEU A 213 18.44 -0.02 -14.53
N ASN A 214 19.37 -0.71 -15.19
CA ASN A 214 20.69 -0.19 -15.55
C ASN A 214 20.87 0.07 -17.05
N SER A 215 19.82 -0.18 -17.85
CA SER A 215 19.80 -0.02 -19.30
C SER A 215 18.75 1.02 -19.70
N PRO A 216 19.12 2.28 -20.01
CA PRO A 216 18.18 3.32 -20.39
C PRO A 216 17.19 2.93 -21.50
N GLU A 217 17.63 2.12 -22.47
CA GLU A 217 16.82 1.58 -23.56
C GLU A 217 15.71 0.60 -23.09
N LYS A 218 15.80 0.10 -21.85
CA LYS A 218 14.84 -0.84 -21.22
C LYS A 218 13.97 -0.17 -20.16
N TYR A 219 14.19 1.12 -19.87
CA TYR A 219 13.41 1.86 -18.87
C TYR A 219 11.90 1.83 -19.12
N PRO A 220 11.39 1.85 -20.35
CA PRO A 220 9.96 1.66 -20.61
C PRO A 220 9.37 0.38 -19.99
N VAL A 221 10.08 -0.75 -20.09
CA VAL A 221 9.63 -2.00 -19.45
C VAL A 221 9.66 -1.85 -17.93
N ALA A 222 10.71 -1.24 -17.37
CA ALA A 222 10.78 -0.96 -15.94
C ALA A 222 9.65 -0.04 -15.46
N ARG A 223 9.32 1.02 -16.22
CA ARG A 223 8.19 1.93 -15.93
C ARG A 223 6.86 1.19 -15.94
N LEU A 224 6.65 0.28 -16.88
CA LEU A 224 5.45 -0.56 -16.93
C LEU A 224 5.29 -1.37 -15.64
N PHE A 225 6.35 -2.04 -15.19
CA PHE A 225 6.34 -2.82 -13.96
C PHE A 225 6.13 -1.93 -12.73
N TYR A 226 6.93 -0.87 -12.57
CA TYR A 226 6.84 0.03 -11.43
C TYR A 226 5.46 0.69 -11.32
N ALA A 227 4.88 1.15 -12.44
CA ALA A 227 3.59 1.82 -12.42
C ALA A 227 2.45 0.89 -11.97
N ASN A 228 2.49 -0.38 -12.37
CA ASN A 228 1.48 -1.38 -12.00
C ASN A 228 1.71 -1.93 -10.58
N ILE A 229 2.95 -2.28 -10.22
CA ILE A 229 3.33 -2.72 -8.87
C ILE A 229 2.96 -1.63 -7.86
N TRP A 230 3.41 -0.40 -8.08
CA TRP A 230 3.14 0.71 -7.17
C TRP A 230 1.64 0.92 -7.00
N TYR A 231 0.87 1.06 -8.09
CA TYR A 231 -0.54 1.39 -7.96
C TYR A 231 -1.34 0.29 -7.28
N ARG A 232 -1.05 -0.98 -7.59
CA ARG A 232 -1.83 -2.11 -7.10
C ARG A 232 -1.38 -2.64 -5.74
N LEU A 233 -0.13 -2.42 -5.32
CA LEU A 233 0.37 -2.88 -4.02
C LEU A 233 0.60 -1.75 -3.01
N SER A 234 0.69 -0.49 -3.46
CA SER A 234 0.90 0.69 -2.61
C SER A 234 -0.16 1.76 -2.85
N GLY A 235 -0.11 2.50 -3.97
CA GLY A 235 -0.96 3.67 -4.23
C GLY A 235 -2.46 3.45 -3.97
N ASN A 236 -3.07 2.49 -4.65
CA ASN A 236 -4.42 1.99 -4.34
C ASN A 236 -4.39 0.70 -3.49
N GLY A 237 -3.26 -0.01 -3.50
CA GLY A 237 -3.09 -1.32 -2.84
C GLY A 237 -2.94 -1.30 -1.33
N TRP A 238 -2.60 -0.16 -0.72
CA TRP A 238 -2.36 -0.05 0.72
C TRP A 238 -3.55 -0.53 1.56
N ARG A 239 -4.77 -0.42 1.01
CA ARG A 239 -6.03 -0.85 1.64
C ARG A 239 -6.34 -2.34 1.47
N ILE A 240 -5.57 -3.06 0.67
CA ILE A 240 -5.84 -4.46 0.32
C ILE A 240 -4.97 -5.39 1.19
N TRP A 241 -5.59 -6.42 1.75
CA TRP A 241 -4.92 -7.57 2.35
C TRP A 241 -4.93 -8.73 1.36
N HIS A 242 -3.80 -9.43 1.24
CA HIS A 242 -3.78 -10.70 0.54
C HIS A 242 -4.29 -11.81 1.45
N LYS A 243 -5.27 -12.59 0.97
CA LYS A 243 -5.93 -13.69 1.71
C LYS A 243 -4.93 -14.74 2.21
N ASP A 244 -3.94 -15.08 1.38
CA ASP A 244 -2.92 -16.07 1.73
C ASP A 244 -1.99 -15.61 2.85
N VAL A 245 -1.68 -14.31 2.94
CA VAL A 245 -0.90 -13.77 4.06
C VAL A 245 -1.67 -13.82 5.36
N LEU A 246 -2.96 -13.45 5.36
CA LEU A 246 -3.81 -13.61 6.54
C LEU A 246 -3.88 -15.08 6.98
N SER A 247 -4.04 -15.99 6.03
CA SER A 247 -4.09 -17.43 6.29
C SER A 247 -2.78 -17.95 6.86
N ALA A 248 -1.64 -17.56 6.30
CA ALA A 248 -0.33 -17.97 6.80
C ALA A 248 -0.04 -17.43 8.20
N LEU A 249 -0.37 -16.15 8.46
CA LEU A 249 -0.21 -15.54 9.79
C LEU A 249 -1.10 -16.21 10.85
N ARG A 250 -2.32 -16.63 10.48
CA ARG A 250 -3.18 -17.42 11.36
C ARG A 250 -2.51 -18.72 11.76
N GLU A 251 -1.89 -19.44 10.81
CA GLU A 251 -1.19 -20.68 11.10
C GLU A 251 0.06 -20.47 11.97
N GLU A 252 0.81 -19.39 11.77
CA GLU A 252 1.91 -19.01 12.67
C GLU A 252 1.40 -18.70 14.09
N SER A 253 0.27 -17.99 14.21
CA SER A 253 -0.35 -17.67 15.50
C SER A 253 -0.83 -18.92 16.23
N LYS A 254 -1.46 -19.88 15.53
CA LYS A 254 -1.86 -21.19 16.09
C LYS A 254 -0.66 -22.01 16.60
N ARG A 255 0.51 -21.87 15.97
CA ARG A 255 1.77 -22.48 16.43
C ARG A 255 2.38 -21.75 17.64
N GLY A 256 1.70 -20.73 18.16
CA GLY A 256 2.17 -19.96 19.30
C GLY A 256 3.27 -18.96 18.93
N ARG A 257 3.36 -18.51 17.68
CA ARG A 257 4.22 -17.37 17.32
C ARG A 257 3.48 -16.05 17.45
N GLU A 258 4.20 -15.03 17.88
CA GLU A 258 3.73 -13.64 17.87
C GLU A 258 3.98 -13.02 16.49
N VAL A 259 2.95 -12.38 15.93
CA VAL A 259 3.04 -11.58 14.71
C VAL A 259 3.47 -10.18 15.09
N VAL A 260 4.69 -9.80 14.73
CA VAL A 260 5.23 -8.46 14.94
C VAL A 260 4.99 -7.62 13.68
N TYR A 261 3.98 -6.75 13.72
CA TYR A 261 3.63 -5.84 12.65
C TYR A 261 4.43 -4.53 12.76
N ILE A 262 5.44 -4.41 11.91
CA ILE A 262 6.28 -3.21 11.78
C ILE A 262 5.49 -2.12 11.07
N ALA A 263 5.38 -0.96 11.72
CA ALA A 263 4.60 0.20 11.27
C ALA A 263 3.17 -0.19 10.86
N GLY A 264 2.53 -1.01 11.69
CA GLY A 264 1.18 -1.50 11.46
C GLY A 264 0.09 -0.47 11.79
N GLY A 265 0.42 0.69 12.35
CA GLY A 265 -0.53 1.70 12.78
C GLY A 265 -1.69 1.12 13.56
N THR A 266 -2.90 1.23 13.01
CA THR A 266 -4.13 0.64 13.60
C THR A 266 -4.72 -0.48 12.73
N ASP A 267 -3.94 -0.98 11.78
CA ASP A 267 -4.33 -1.94 10.75
C ASP A 267 -4.25 -3.39 11.24
N PHE A 268 -4.99 -3.73 12.30
CA PHE A 268 -5.02 -5.10 12.82
C PHE A 268 -6.41 -5.74 12.87
N TYR A 269 -7.44 -5.01 12.42
CA TYR A 269 -8.81 -5.50 12.35
C TYR A 269 -8.91 -6.84 11.59
N HIS A 270 -8.34 -6.91 10.37
CA HIS A 270 -8.36 -8.15 9.58
C HIS A 270 -7.49 -9.27 10.17
N LEU A 271 -6.47 -8.96 10.97
CA LEU A 271 -5.70 -9.98 11.70
C LEU A 271 -6.59 -10.66 12.74
N ILE A 272 -7.36 -9.89 13.52
CA ILE A 272 -8.32 -10.44 14.49
C ILE A 272 -9.40 -11.27 13.78
N LYS A 273 -10.00 -10.75 12.71
CA LYS A 273 -11.00 -11.51 11.91
C LYS A 273 -10.44 -12.82 11.36
N ALA A 274 -9.16 -12.83 10.98
CA ALA A 274 -8.50 -14.03 10.47
C ALA A 274 -8.13 -15.04 11.57
N GLY A 275 -8.29 -14.68 12.85
CA GLY A 275 -7.94 -15.54 13.98
C GLY A 275 -6.48 -15.44 14.42
N VAL A 276 -5.81 -14.32 14.14
CA VAL A 276 -4.47 -14.00 14.64
C VAL A 276 -4.62 -13.28 15.97
N TYR A 277 -4.24 -13.92 17.07
CA TYR A 277 -4.50 -13.40 18.42
C TYR A 277 -3.23 -13.09 19.23
N ARG A 278 -2.04 -13.21 18.64
CA ARG A 278 -0.78 -12.82 19.28
C ARG A 278 -0.11 -11.79 18.40
N ILE A 279 -0.44 -10.53 18.62
CA ILE A 279 -0.05 -9.41 17.76
C ILE A 279 0.77 -8.43 18.57
N ARG A 280 1.92 -8.01 18.02
CA ARG A 280 2.67 -6.85 18.51
C ARG A 280 2.80 -5.85 17.38
N ILE A 281 2.42 -4.60 17.60
CA ILE A 281 2.52 -3.52 16.63
C ILE A 281 3.61 -2.57 17.11
N ILE A 282 4.58 -2.28 16.25
CA ILE A 282 5.63 -1.28 16.52
C ILE A 282 5.38 -0.12 15.57
N ASP A 283 4.89 1.01 16.09
CA ASP A 283 4.56 2.17 15.27
C ASP A 283 4.63 3.46 16.10
N PRO A 284 5.28 4.54 15.63
CA PRO A 284 5.33 5.80 16.38
C PRO A 284 3.96 6.49 16.49
N ILE A 285 3.01 6.21 15.59
CA ILE A 285 1.68 6.80 15.47
C ILE A 285 1.76 8.33 15.48
N PHE A 286 1.96 8.91 14.30
CA PHE A 286 2.20 10.34 14.14
C PHE A 286 0.90 11.16 14.22
N PRO A 287 0.82 12.19 15.08
CA PRO A 287 -0.36 13.05 15.16
C PRO A 287 -0.72 13.75 13.83
N SER A 288 0.26 14.01 12.96
CA SER A 288 0.05 14.61 11.63
C SER A 288 -0.52 13.65 10.58
N GLN A 289 -0.61 12.35 10.91
CA GLN A 289 -0.97 11.28 9.98
C GLN A 289 -2.30 10.57 10.34
N THR A 290 -3.17 11.22 11.11
CA THR A 290 -4.45 10.65 11.58
C THR A 290 -5.36 10.11 10.47
N LYS A 291 -5.29 10.67 9.25
CA LYS A 291 -6.01 10.13 8.09
C LYS A 291 -5.62 8.69 7.73
N TYR A 292 -4.46 8.20 8.17
CA TYR A 292 -3.97 6.83 7.97
C TYR A 292 -4.18 5.91 9.18
N TYR A 293 -4.90 6.34 10.23
CA TYR A 293 -5.24 5.51 11.39
C TYR A 293 -6.75 5.41 11.61
N SER A 294 -7.25 4.36 12.23
CA SER A 294 -8.66 4.20 12.55
C SER A 294 -9.18 5.36 13.39
N GLU A 295 -10.48 5.60 13.35
CA GLU A 295 -11.11 6.69 14.12
C GLU A 295 -10.83 6.54 15.63
N GLY A 296 -10.76 5.31 16.12
CA GLY A 296 -10.42 4.98 17.49
C GLY A 296 -8.92 4.95 17.82
N TRP A 297 -8.01 5.48 16.99
CA TRP A 297 -6.57 5.36 17.21
C TRP A 297 -6.12 5.87 18.59
N GLN A 298 -6.68 6.99 19.07
CA GLN A 298 -6.37 7.52 20.40
C GLN A 298 -6.82 6.55 21.49
N TYR A 299 -8.00 5.94 21.32
CA TYR A 299 -8.52 4.94 22.22
C TYR A 299 -7.62 3.70 22.26
N LEU A 300 -6.99 3.31 21.15
CA LEU A 300 -6.09 2.16 21.12
C LEU A 300 -4.79 2.35 21.92
N ILE A 301 -4.30 3.59 22.03
CA ILE A 301 -2.99 3.91 22.64
C ILE A 301 -3.07 4.61 24.00
N ASP A 302 -4.27 4.91 24.49
CA ASP A 302 -4.49 5.49 25.82
C ASP A 302 -4.19 4.46 26.94
N CYS A 303 -3.87 4.94 28.15
CA CYS A 303 -3.53 4.14 29.32
C CYS A 303 -4.72 3.94 30.30
N SER A 304 -5.96 4.25 29.94
CA SER A 304 -7.13 4.03 30.82
C SER A 304 -7.39 2.54 31.05
N ALA A 305 -7.15 2.04 32.26
CA ALA A 305 -7.28 0.61 32.55
C ALA A 305 -8.72 0.09 32.38
N GLY A 306 -8.87 -1.14 31.90
CA GLY A 306 -10.16 -1.83 31.82
C GLY A 306 -11.02 -1.49 30.61
N ASP A 307 -10.64 -0.50 29.79
CA ASP A 307 -11.31 -0.16 28.53
C ASP A 307 -11.52 -1.42 27.64
N GLU A 308 -12.66 -1.50 26.95
CA GLU A 308 -13.05 -2.67 26.15
C GLU A 308 -13.41 -2.32 24.69
N ILE A 309 -13.05 -3.22 23.77
CA ILE A 309 -13.52 -3.22 22.38
C ILE A 309 -14.20 -4.55 22.10
N ARG A 310 -15.47 -4.51 21.68
CA ARG A 310 -16.28 -5.71 21.42
C ARG A 310 -16.35 -6.03 19.93
N PHE A 311 -15.88 -7.22 19.58
CA PHE A 311 -15.99 -7.82 18.25
C PHE A 311 -17.19 -8.76 18.24
N ALA A 312 -18.36 -8.26 17.83
CA ALA A 312 -19.61 -8.99 17.94
C ALA A 312 -19.66 -10.25 17.04
N GLU A 313 -19.17 -10.15 15.80
CA GLU A 313 -19.16 -11.26 14.83
C GLU A 313 -18.23 -12.38 15.29
N GLU A 314 -17.02 -12.03 15.75
CA GLU A 314 -16.02 -12.98 16.21
C GLU A 314 -16.27 -13.45 17.66
N LYS A 315 -17.22 -12.82 18.36
CA LYS A 315 -17.52 -13.03 19.79
C LYS A 315 -16.28 -12.88 20.68
N LEU A 316 -15.49 -11.84 20.40
CA LEU A 316 -14.28 -11.52 21.15
C LEU A 316 -14.42 -10.17 21.86
N THR A 317 -13.74 -10.03 22.98
CA THR A 317 -13.54 -8.74 23.66
C THR A 317 -12.06 -8.46 23.81
N LEU A 318 -11.60 -7.31 23.33
CA LEU A 318 -10.28 -6.79 23.67
C LEU A 318 -10.44 -5.97 24.94
N ARG A 319 -9.78 -6.36 26.03
CA ARG A 319 -9.78 -5.62 27.29
C ARG A 319 -8.39 -5.08 27.58
N ARG A 320 -8.27 -3.78 27.84
CA ARG A 320 -6.98 -3.16 28.16
C ARG A 320 -6.48 -3.68 29.50
N GLY A 321 -5.40 -4.45 29.44
CA GLY A 321 -4.85 -5.17 30.58
C GLY A 321 -3.69 -4.45 31.26
N ALA A 322 -2.83 -3.77 30.49
CA ALA A 322 -1.67 -3.07 31.02
C ALA A 322 -1.32 -1.84 30.17
N CYS A 323 -0.72 -0.83 30.80
CA CYS A 323 -0.08 0.29 30.12
C CYS A 323 1.25 0.63 30.80
N LYS A 324 2.32 0.72 30.02
CA LYS A 324 3.65 1.15 30.48
C LYS A 324 4.08 2.41 29.73
N LYS A 325 4.34 3.49 30.44
CA LYS A 325 4.91 4.72 29.85
C LYS A 325 6.43 4.58 29.76
N LEU A 326 7.01 4.93 28.62
CA LEU A 326 8.44 4.79 28.31
C LEU A 326 9.16 6.14 28.18
N GLY A 327 8.48 7.25 28.46
CA GLY A 327 8.98 8.60 28.22
C GLY A 327 8.36 9.19 26.94
N SER A 328 9.14 9.96 26.19
CA SER A 328 8.72 10.60 24.94
C SER A 328 9.88 10.73 23.97
N PHE A 329 9.58 10.83 22.69
CA PHE A 329 10.53 11.14 21.64
C PHE A 329 10.05 12.32 20.82
N THR A 330 10.97 13.11 20.30
CA THR A 330 10.66 14.25 19.44
C THR A 330 10.91 13.86 17.99
N THR A 331 9.96 14.18 17.11
CA THR A 331 10.13 13.99 15.68
C THR A 331 10.99 15.12 15.10
N ASP A 332 11.60 14.87 13.95
CA ASP A 332 11.95 15.95 13.05
C ASP A 332 10.67 16.65 12.54
N GLU A 333 10.84 17.66 11.70
CA GLU A 333 9.71 18.34 11.07
C GLU A 333 8.89 17.34 10.25
N LEU A 334 7.61 17.19 10.60
CA LEU A 334 6.68 16.31 9.89
C LEU A 334 6.05 17.05 8.70
N SER A 335 5.14 16.39 7.99
CA SER A 335 4.49 16.94 6.80
C SER A 335 3.63 18.19 7.04
N ASP A 336 3.34 18.51 8.31
CA ASP A 336 2.65 19.73 8.72
C ASP A 336 3.60 20.90 8.99
N GLY A 337 4.92 20.70 8.84
CA GLY A 337 5.93 21.71 9.14
C GLY A 337 6.26 21.84 10.63
N GLU A 338 5.76 20.92 11.47
CA GLU A 338 5.95 20.98 12.92
C GLU A 338 6.75 19.80 13.46
N LYS A 339 7.47 20.04 14.56
CA LYS A 339 8.08 18.98 15.37
C LYS A 339 7.10 18.58 16.46
N HIS A 340 6.93 17.27 16.65
CA HIS A 340 6.00 16.74 17.64
C HIS A 340 6.75 16.00 18.73
N THR A 341 6.41 16.25 20.00
CA THR A 341 6.82 15.39 21.10
C THR A 341 5.77 14.31 21.32
N ILE A 342 6.15 13.07 21.07
CA ILE A 342 5.27 11.91 21.09
C ILE A 342 5.57 11.07 22.34
N PRO A 343 4.57 10.77 23.20
CA PRO A 343 4.77 9.90 24.34
C PRO A 343 4.99 8.46 23.89
N GLY A 344 6.07 7.84 24.35
CA GLY A 344 6.34 6.42 24.18
C GLY A 344 5.52 5.61 25.18
N VAL A 345 4.77 4.62 24.69
CA VAL A 345 3.90 3.77 25.51
C VAL A 345 3.94 2.33 25.02
N ILE A 346 3.73 1.39 25.94
CA ILE A 346 3.35 0.01 25.64
C ILE A 346 1.95 -0.21 26.19
N VAL A 347 0.98 -0.49 25.31
CA VAL A 347 -0.40 -0.80 25.70
C VAL A 347 -0.69 -2.26 25.37
N GLU A 348 -1.18 -3.02 26.35
CA GLU A 348 -1.60 -4.40 26.14
C GLU A 348 -3.13 -4.50 26.18
N TRP A 349 -3.69 -5.04 25.11
CA TRP A 349 -5.09 -5.46 25.01
C TRP A 349 -5.16 -6.98 25.06
N LYS A 350 -5.75 -7.53 26.12
CA LYS A 350 -6.01 -8.98 26.22
C LYS A 350 -7.20 -9.33 25.34
N ILE A 351 -7.07 -10.37 24.52
CA ILE A 351 -8.16 -10.90 23.72
C ILE A 351 -8.86 -11.99 24.53
N ILE A 352 -10.14 -11.77 24.81
CA ILE A 352 -11.00 -12.61 25.64
C ILE A 352 -12.07 -13.22 24.74
N ASP A 353 -12.24 -14.54 24.81
CA ASP A 353 -13.29 -15.26 24.07
C ASP A 353 -14.67 -15.14 24.74
N ASP A 354 -15.69 -15.74 24.11
CA ASP A 354 -17.07 -15.77 24.61
C ASP A 354 -17.26 -16.55 25.91
N LYS A 355 -16.24 -17.32 26.34
CA LYS A 355 -16.19 -18.05 27.62
C LYS A 355 -15.44 -17.27 28.70
N GLY A 356 -14.99 -16.05 28.41
CA GLY A 356 -14.22 -15.23 29.35
C GLY A 356 -12.75 -15.64 29.47
N LYS A 357 -12.25 -16.53 28.61
CA LYS A 357 -10.86 -16.98 28.63
C LYS A 357 -9.98 -16.05 27.80
N ALA A 358 -8.83 -15.66 28.36
CA ALA A 358 -7.80 -14.97 27.60
C ALA A 358 -7.13 -15.93 26.61
N ILE A 359 -7.24 -15.64 25.31
CA ILE A 359 -6.71 -16.48 24.22
C ILE A 359 -5.52 -15.85 23.49
N GLY A 360 -5.16 -14.61 23.84
CA GLY A 360 -4.05 -13.89 23.25
C GLY A 360 -4.03 -12.42 23.65
N SER A 361 -3.25 -11.62 22.92
CA SER A 361 -3.15 -10.18 23.13
C SER A 361 -2.76 -9.41 21.87
N VAL A 362 -3.14 -8.13 21.85
CA VAL A 362 -2.59 -7.10 20.97
C VAL A 362 -1.73 -6.17 21.82
N ILE A 363 -0.45 -6.08 21.50
CA ILE A 363 0.50 -5.20 22.17
C ILE A 363 0.86 -4.05 21.24
N TYR A 364 0.66 -2.83 21.70
CA TYR A 364 1.01 -1.60 21.02
C TYR A 364 2.28 -1.02 21.58
N GLU A 365 3.36 -1.00 20.81
CA GLU A 365 4.60 -0.31 21.16
C GLU A 365 4.72 0.99 20.36
N ARG A 366 4.50 2.12 21.03
CA ARG A 366 4.61 3.44 20.41
C ARG A 366 6.06 3.90 20.38
N ARG A 367 6.76 3.59 19.29
CA ARG A 367 8.16 3.96 19.03
C ARG A 367 8.52 3.74 17.54
N PHE A 368 9.67 4.25 17.14
CA PHE A 368 10.27 3.89 15.85
C PHE A 368 10.75 2.43 15.84
N ALA A 369 10.58 1.78 14.69
CA ALA A 369 11.26 0.53 14.40
C ALA A 369 12.76 0.77 14.24
N THR A 370 13.57 -0.24 14.56
CA THR A 370 15.03 -0.21 14.51
C THR A 370 15.55 -1.42 13.74
N GLN A 371 16.83 -1.38 13.34
CA GLN A 371 17.49 -2.52 12.68
C GLN A 371 17.34 -3.83 13.47
N LYS A 372 17.30 -3.75 14.80
CA LYS A 372 17.18 -4.92 15.70
C LYS A 372 15.81 -5.58 15.64
N ASP A 373 14.77 -4.85 15.24
CA ASP A 373 13.42 -5.39 15.10
C ASP A 373 13.29 -6.36 13.91
N PHE A 374 14.23 -6.31 12.96
CA PHE A 374 14.33 -7.24 11.83
C PHE A 374 15.23 -8.46 12.15
N SER A 375 15.39 -8.80 13.44
CA SER A 375 16.07 -10.02 13.86
C SER A 375 15.11 -11.21 13.85
N VAL A 376 15.65 -12.42 13.61
CA VAL A 376 14.87 -13.66 13.68
C VAL A 376 14.80 -14.12 15.13
N LYS A 377 13.58 -14.24 15.66
CA LYS A 377 13.31 -14.87 16.96
C LYS A 377 12.42 -16.08 16.75
N LYS A 378 12.69 -17.18 17.47
CA LYS A 378 12.03 -18.49 17.25
C LYS A 378 10.51 -18.43 17.43
N ASP A 379 10.05 -17.53 18.29
CA ASP A 379 8.67 -17.33 18.72
C ASP A 379 7.99 -16.14 18.03
N GLN A 380 8.63 -15.51 17.03
CA GLN A 380 8.09 -14.35 16.33
C GLN A 380 8.11 -14.54 14.80
N VAL A 381 7.16 -13.90 14.13
CA VAL A 381 7.19 -13.67 12.67
C VAL A 381 6.98 -12.19 12.38
N LEU A 382 7.60 -11.70 11.31
CA LEU A 382 7.53 -10.29 10.94
C LEU A 382 6.42 -10.07 9.91
N LEU A 383 5.63 -9.01 10.12
CA LEU A 383 4.65 -8.51 9.18
C LEU A 383 4.94 -7.03 8.88
N ILE A 384 4.78 -6.63 7.64
CA ILE A 384 4.95 -5.24 7.19
C ILE A 384 3.97 -4.94 6.03
N SER A 385 3.61 -3.68 5.81
CA SER A 385 2.89 -3.30 4.59
C SER A 385 3.85 -3.15 3.41
N PHE A 386 3.36 -3.20 2.17
CA PHE A 386 4.21 -3.02 0.99
C PHE A 386 4.83 -1.61 0.91
N ASN A 387 4.09 -0.57 1.34
CA ASN A 387 4.61 0.78 1.45
C ASN A 387 5.81 0.85 2.39
N GLU A 388 5.65 0.29 3.58
CA GLU A 388 6.72 0.30 4.59
C GLU A 388 7.89 -0.61 4.19
N LEU A 389 7.62 -1.73 3.51
CA LEU A 389 8.66 -2.56 2.89
C LEU A 389 9.54 -1.74 1.95
N ALA A 390 8.93 -0.89 1.11
CA ALA A 390 9.69 -0.04 0.21
C ALA A 390 10.56 0.98 0.96
N TYR A 391 10.08 1.57 2.06
CA TYR A 391 10.90 2.49 2.88
C TYR A 391 12.03 1.81 3.65
N VAL A 392 11.82 0.59 4.17
CA VAL A 392 12.88 -0.15 4.89
C VAL A 392 13.93 -0.74 3.94
N THR A 393 13.61 -0.86 2.65
CA THR A 393 14.56 -1.32 1.63
C THR A 393 15.15 -0.18 0.80
N ASP A 394 14.61 1.04 0.86
CA ASP A 394 15.17 2.21 0.21
C ASP A 394 16.48 2.62 0.89
N ALA A 395 17.56 2.72 0.10
CA ALA A 395 18.87 3.15 0.58
C ALA A 395 19.13 4.65 0.35
N GLY A 396 18.16 5.36 -0.23
CA GLY A 396 18.19 6.80 -0.42
C GLY A 396 17.72 7.58 0.81
N PRO A 397 17.65 8.93 0.71
CA PRO A 397 17.31 9.80 1.83
C PRO A 397 15.91 9.62 2.42
N ALA A 398 14.99 9.00 1.66
CA ALA A 398 13.63 8.73 2.14
C ALA A 398 13.50 7.38 2.86
N GLY A 399 14.54 6.53 2.80
CA GLY A 399 14.55 5.25 3.48
C GLY A 399 14.71 5.41 4.99
N TRP A 400 14.33 4.38 5.75
CA TRP A 400 14.38 4.39 7.21
C TRP A 400 15.78 4.17 7.80
N GLY A 401 16.83 4.22 6.97
CA GLY A 401 18.20 3.91 7.38
C GLY A 401 18.42 2.42 7.76
N MET A 402 17.46 1.55 7.42
CA MET A 402 17.58 0.12 7.60
C MET A 402 18.49 -0.49 6.53
N ASP A 403 19.17 -1.57 6.89
CA ASP A 403 20.03 -2.30 5.98
C ASP A 403 19.61 -3.76 5.84
N ALA A 404 18.91 -4.07 4.75
CA ALA A 404 18.48 -5.43 4.42
C ALA A 404 19.65 -6.42 4.24
N GLU A 405 20.86 -5.94 3.93
CA GLU A 405 22.05 -6.80 3.80
C GLU A 405 22.53 -7.29 5.17
N LYS A 406 22.19 -6.60 6.26
CA LYS A 406 22.51 -6.99 7.65
C LYS A 406 21.44 -7.87 8.29
N TRP A 407 20.31 -8.12 7.62
CA TRP A 407 19.29 -9.02 8.14
C TRP A 407 19.76 -10.49 8.12
N PRO A 408 19.23 -11.35 9.01
CA PRO A 408 19.51 -12.77 8.99
C PRO A 408 19.15 -13.41 7.64
N SER A 409 19.89 -14.45 7.23
CA SER A 409 19.65 -15.12 5.95
C SER A 409 18.33 -15.92 5.92
N ASP A 410 17.87 -16.37 7.08
CA ASP A 410 16.63 -17.11 7.29
C ASP A 410 15.44 -16.20 7.64
N ILE A 411 15.59 -14.87 7.52
CA ILE A 411 14.51 -13.93 7.77
C ILE A 411 13.31 -14.22 6.87
N LYS A 412 12.11 -14.19 7.46
CA LYS A 412 10.84 -14.35 6.76
C LYS A 412 9.94 -13.16 7.07
N LEU A 413 9.70 -12.32 6.06
CA LEU A 413 8.79 -11.17 6.14
C LEU A 413 7.48 -11.51 5.45
N TYR A 414 6.38 -11.53 6.21
CA TYR A 414 5.05 -11.45 5.65
C TYR A 414 4.78 -10.02 5.24
N VAL A 415 4.22 -9.83 4.05
CA VAL A 415 3.90 -8.50 3.52
C VAL A 415 2.42 -8.45 3.25
N LYS A 416 1.69 -7.52 3.86
CA LYS A 416 0.22 -7.43 3.81
C LYS A 416 -0.37 -7.68 2.41
N GLN A 417 0.24 -7.10 1.38
CA GLN A 417 -0.24 -7.15 0.00
C GLN A 417 0.31 -8.32 -0.84
N LEU A 418 1.31 -9.05 -0.34
CA LEU A 418 1.94 -10.11 -1.13
C LEU A 418 1.28 -11.46 -0.89
N ARG A 419 1.25 -12.34 -1.89
CA ARG A 419 0.68 -13.69 -1.75
C ARG A 419 1.52 -14.65 -0.91
N ARG A 420 2.81 -14.34 -0.74
CA ARG A 420 3.77 -15.15 0.01
C ARG A 420 4.72 -14.25 0.80
N SER A 421 5.26 -14.80 1.88
CA SER A 421 6.37 -14.17 2.58
C SER A 421 7.60 -14.06 1.68
N ILE A 422 8.39 -13.02 1.90
CA ILE A 422 9.66 -12.78 1.22
C ILE A 422 10.84 -12.96 2.19
N GLY A 423 12.03 -13.18 1.63
CA GLY A 423 13.26 -13.32 2.42
C GLY A 423 14.25 -12.19 2.15
N LYS A 424 15.46 -12.38 2.67
CA LYS A 424 16.57 -11.43 2.51
C LYS A 424 16.86 -11.12 1.04
N THR A 425 16.82 -12.11 0.15
CA THR A 425 17.14 -11.94 -1.27
C THR A 425 16.23 -10.94 -1.95
N GLU A 426 14.90 -11.04 -1.75
CA GLU A 426 13.94 -10.09 -2.29
C GLU A 426 14.18 -8.67 -1.78
N CYS A 427 14.42 -8.52 -0.48
CA CYS A 427 14.66 -7.21 0.15
C CYS A 427 15.97 -6.58 -0.35
N VAL A 428 17.02 -7.36 -0.55
CA VAL A 428 18.27 -6.90 -1.15
C VAL A 428 18.07 -6.51 -2.62
N ASN A 429 17.25 -7.25 -3.37
CA ASN A 429 16.92 -6.88 -4.75
C ASN A 429 16.15 -5.55 -4.82
N MET A 430 15.21 -5.30 -3.89
CA MET A 430 14.54 -4.00 -3.78
C MET A 430 15.53 -2.88 -3.44
N LYS A 431 16.46 -3.11 -2.50
CA LYS A 431 17.53 -2.16 -2.16
C LYS A 431 18.42 -1.82 -3.35
N LYS A 432 18.82 -2.83 -4.14
CA LYS A 432 19.59 -2.63 -5.38
C LYS A 432 18.80 -1.83 -6.41
N ALA A 433 17.52 -2.12 -6.56
CA ALA A 433 16.64 -1.39 -7.47
C ALA A 433 16.52 0.10 -7.09
N ALA A 434 16.43 0.42 -5.80
CA ALA A 434 16.40 1.80 -5.31
C ALA A 434 17.71 2.58 -5.59
N LYS A 435 18.84 1.88 -5.75
CA LYS A 435 20.14 2.47 -6.07
C LYS A 435 20.45 2.52 -7.58
N ALA A 436 19.65 1.85 -8.41
CA ALA A 436 19.89 1.80 -9.83
C ALA A 436 19.73 3.21 -10.46
N PRO A 437 20.37 3.50 -11.61
CA PRO A 437 20.28 4.80 -12.29
C PRO A 437 18.92 5.02 -13.00
N PHE A 438 17.84 4.50 -12.42
CA PHE A 438 16.48 4.58 -12.92
C PHE A 438 15.64 5.50 -12.01
N SER A 439 15.31 6.69 -12.52
CA SER A 439 14.46 7.65 -11.82
C SER A 439 13.03 7.62 -12.39
N PHE A 440 12.06 7.23 -11.55
CA PHE A 440 10.64 7.20 -11.90
C PHE A 440 9.76 7.27 -10.64
N ILE A 441 8.99 6.22 -10.35
CA ILE A 441 8.14 6.10 -9.16
C ILE A 441 8.92 5.39 -8.06
N ARG A 442 8.85 5.90 -6.83
CA ARG A 442 9.26 5.15 -5.65
C ARG A 442 8.10 4.28 -5.17
N LEU A 443 8.35 3.00 -4.92
CA LEU A 443 7.28 2.04 -4.61
C LEU A 443 6.52 2.35 -3.31
N GLY A 444 7.14 3.05 -2.36
CA GLY A 444 6.55 3.37 -1.05
C GLY A 444 5.78 4.68 -0.95
N THR A 445 5.99 5.62 -1.87
CA THR A 445 5.48 7.01 -1.73
C THR A 445 4.15 7.22 -2.45
N SER A 446 3.41 8.28 -2.14
CA SER A 446 2.48 8.83 -3.13
C SER A 446 3.27 9.27 -4.36
N ILE A 447 2.71 9.11 -5.55
CA ILE A 447 3.21 9.82 -6.73
C ILE A 447 2.69 11.24 -6.60
N ASP A 448 3.43 12.10 -5.90
CA ASP A 448 3.47 13.55 -6.03
C ASP A 448 4.63 14.09 -5.18
#